data_AF-A0A9E1INF7-F1
#
_entry.id   AF-A0A9E1INF7-F1
#
_cell.length_a   1.000
_cell.length_b   1.000
_cell.length_c   1.000
_cell.angle_alpha   90.00
_cell.angle_beta   90.00
_cell.angle_gamma   90.00
#
_symmetry.space_group_name_H-M   'P 1'
#
loop_
_entity.id
_entity.type
_entity.pdbx_description
1 polymer ?
#
loop_
_entity_poly.entity_id
_entity_poly.type
_entity_poly.pdbx_seq_one_letter_code
_entity_poly.pdbx_strand_id
1 'polypeptide(L)'
;GGFISASLGGRIKSEIERGALISPKMRIFLAVFGGALVGFATRFTRGCTSHQAISGGALLSVGSWVFMLSVFAGGFAAAFVLRRIWR
;
A
#
# COMPACT_ATOMS: atom_id res chain seq x y z
N GLY A 1 0.31 -8.23 -16.93
CA GLY A 1 1.70 -7.88 -16.59
C GLY A 1 2.22 -8.73 -15.44
N GLY A 2 1.97 -8.33 -14.20
CA GLY A 2 2.54 -8.98 -13.00
C GLY A 2 2.20 -10.48 -12.86
N PHE A 3 0.94 -10.87 -13.11
CA PHE A 3 0.52 -12.28 -13.07
C PHE A 3 1.26 -13.15 -14.11
N ILE A 4 1.35 -12.66 -15.35
CA ILE A 4 2.06 -13.35 -16.44
C ILE A 4 3.55 -13.48 -16.11
N SER A 5 4.17 -12.40 -15.60
CA SER A 5 5.56 -12.41 -15.16
C SER A 5 5.82 -13.37 -13.99
N ALA A 6 4.89 -13.45 -13.03
CA ALA A 6 4.98 -14.40 -11.92
C ALA A 6 4.81 -15.85 -12.38
N SER A 7 3.92 -16.10 -13.35
CA SER A 7 3.68 -17.41 -13.95
C SER A 7 4.90 -17.91 -14.72
N LEU A 8 5.46 -17.09 -15.61
CA LEU A 8 6.68 -17.41 -16.36
C LEU A 8 7.89 -17.60 -15.44
N GLY A 9 7.94 -16.87 -14.32
CA GLY A 9 9.01 -17.01 -13.34
C GLY A 9 8.86 -18.19 -12.38
N GLY A 10 7.79 -18.98 -12.43
CA GLY A 10 7.54 -20.07 -11.47
C GLY A 10 7.40 -19.59 -10.02
N ARG A 11 7.05 -18.31 -9.80
CA ARG A 11 7.01 -17.65 -8.48
C ARG A 11 5.60 -17.55 -7.90
N ILE A 12 4.61 -18.22 -8.50
CA ILE A 12 3.25 -18.25 -7.99
C ILE A 12 3.21 -19.17 -6.77
N LYS A 13 3.05 -18.58 -5.58
CA LYS A 13 2.78 -19.29 -4.34
C LYS A 13 1.53 -18.69 -3.70
N SER A 14 0.56 -19.54 -3.38
CA SER A 14 -0.63 -19.15 -2.64
C SER A 14 -0.32 -19.26 -1.14
N GLU A 15 0.09 -18.16 -0.54
CA GLU A 15 0.40 -18.08 0.88
C GLU A 15 -0.21 -16.82 1.50
N ILE A 16 -0.68 -16.94 2.74
CA ILE A 16 -1.17 -15.80 3.51
C ILE A 16 -0.03 -15.35 4.42
N GLU A 17 0.71 -14.35 3.95
CA GLU A 17 1.77 -13.68 4.72
C GLU A 17 1.19 -13.05 6.01
N ARG A 18 1.52 -13.63 7.16
CA ARG A 18 1.02 -13.22 8.49
C ARG A 18 2.11 -13.30 9.56
N GLY A 19 2.03 -12.42 10.56
CA GLY A 19 2.86 -12.51 11.77
C GLY A 19 2.47 -13.68 12.67
N ALA A 20 3.40 -14.15 13.50
CA ALA A 20 3.21 -15.29 14.41
C ALA A 20 2.02 -15.10 15.37
N LEU A 21 1.72 -13.85 15.73
CA LEU A 21 0.70 -13.46 16.68
C LEU A 21 -0.70 -13.22 16.07
N ILE A 22 -0.89 -13.33 14.74
CA ILE A 22 -2.17 -12.99 14.07
C ILE A 22 -2.90 -14.22 13.52
N SER A 23 -4.22 -14.26 13.71
CA SER A 23 -5.10 -15.22 13.05
C SER A 23 -5.31 -14.88 11.56
N PRO A 24 -5.41 -15.88 10.66
CA PRO A 24 -5.62 -15.64 9.22
C PRO A 24 -6.82 -14.72 8.91
N LYS A 25 -7.91 -14.86 9.67
CA LYS A 25 -9.12 -14.03 9.53
C LYS A 25 -8.84 -12.55 9.80
N MET A 26 -8.09 -12.25 10.86
CA MET A 26 -7.74 -10.87 11.22
C MET A 26 -6.79 -10.24 10.18
N ARG A 27 -5.86 -11.03 9.63
CA ARG A 27 -4.95 -10.56 8.57
C ARG A 27 -5.70 -10.19 7.30
N ILE A 28 -6.64 -11.03 6.87
CA ILE A 28 -7.50 -10.76 5.71
C ILE A 28 -8.37 -9.53 5.97
N PHE A 29 -9.00 -9.43 7.15
CA PHE A 29 -9.79 -8.26 7.52
C PHE A 29 -8.98 -6.96 7.45
N LEU A 30 -7.77 -6.94 8.02
CA LEU A 30 -6.89 -5.78 7.98
C LEU A 30 -6.46 -5.41 6.54
N ALA A 31 -6.20 -6.41 5.71
CA ALA A 31 -5.85 -6.19 4.30
C ALA A 31 -7.01 -5.58 3.51
N VAL A 32 -8.23 -6.10 3.70
CA VAL A 32 -9.44 -5.57 3.06
C VAL A 32 -9.75 -4.16 3.57
N PHE A 33 -9.68 -3.94 4.88
CA PHE A 33 -9.94 -2.64 5.49
C PHE A 33 -8.93 -1.58 5.01
N GLY A 34 -7.64 -1.91 5.00
CA GLY A 34 -6.61 -1.03 4.46
C GLY A 34 -6.79 -0.76 2.96
N GLY A 35 -7.14 -1.78 2.18
CA GLY A 35 -7.45 -1.64 0.76
C GLY A 35 -8.64 -0.73 0.49
N ALA A 36 -9.72 -0.85 1.27
CA ALA A 36 -10.89 0.02 1.15
C ALA A 36 -10.56 1.47 1.48
N LEU A 37 -9.74 1.71 2.51
CA LEU A 37 -9.31 3.05 2.91
C LEU A 37 -8.44 3.71 1.83
N VAL A 38 -7.51 2.96 1.21
CA VAL A 38 -6.74 3.44 0.05
C VAL A 38 -7.63 3.66 -1.17
N GLY A 39 -8.59 2.78 -1.42
CA GLY A 39 -9.57 2.93 -2.50
C GLY A 39 -10.38 4.22 -2.36
N PHE A 40 -10.84 4.54 -1.15
CA PHE A 40 -11.49 5.82 -0.87
C PHE A 40 -10.54 7.00 -1.07
N ALA A 41 -9.32 6.91 -0.53
CA ALA A 41 -8.32 7.97 -0.62
C ALA A 41 -7.94 8.31 -2.06
N THR A 42 -7.76 7.31 -2.94
CA THR A 42 -7.44 7.54 -4.37
C THR A 42 -8.53 8.29 -5.11
N ARG A 43 -9.80 8.09 -4.73
CA ARG A 43 -10.92 8.87 -5.28
C ARG A 43 -10.93 10.30 -4.75
N PHE A 44 -10.61 10.50 -3.46
CA PHE A 44 -10.49 11.81 -2.85
C PHE A 44 -9.36 12.65 -3.49
N THR A 45 -8.21 12.04 -3.75
CA THR A 45 -7.03 12.72 -4.32
C THR A 45 -7.04 12.76 -5.84
N ARG A 46 -8.07 12.17 -6.48
CA ARG A 46 -8.22 12.04 -7.94
C ARG A 46 -6.96 11.48 -8.62
N GLY A 47 -6.20 10.64 -7.91
CA GLY A 47 -4.91 10.15 -8.37
C GLY A 47 -4.40 8.97 -7.54
N CYS A 48 -3.59 8.12 -8.16
CA CYS A 48 -2.87 7.05 -7.48
C CYS A 48 -1.47 7.51 -7.06
N THR A 49 -0.88 6.83 -6.10
CA THR A 49 0.47 7.11 -5.59
C THR A 49 1.50 7.19 -6.72
N SER A 50 1.44 6.28 -7.69
CA SER A 50 2.33 6.26 -8.86
C SER A 50 2.16 7.48 -9.77
N HIS A 51 0.92 7.94 -9.99
CA HIS A 51 0.65 9.11 -10.81
C HIS A 51 1.13 10.41 -10.13
N GLN A 52 0.87 10.53 -8.83
CA GLN A 52 1.37 11.65 -8.03
C GLN A 52 2.90 11.70 -7.98
N ALA A 53 3.56 10.55 -7.90
CA ALA A 53 5.02 10.47 -7.88
C ALA A 53 5.66 10.79 -9.24
N ILE A 54 5.16 10.21 -10.33
CA ILE A 54 5.80 10.34 -11.65
C ILE A 54 5.33 11.61 -12.37
N SER A 55 4.02 11.75 -12.61
CA SER A 55 3.48 12.89 -13.36
C SER A 55 3.44 14.16 -12.52
N GLY A 56 3.00 14.04 -11.25
CA GLY A 56 2.98 15.15 -10.31
C GLY A 56 4.38 15.64 -9.92
N GLY A 57 5.32 14.71 -9.75
CA GLY A 57 6.73 15.01 -9.50
C GLY A 57 7.44 15.64 -10.70
N ALA A 58 7.20 15.15 -11.92
CA ALA A 58 7.78 15.70 -13.15
C ALA A 58 7.32 17.13 -13.46
N LEU A 59 6.09 17.48 -13.07
CA LEU A 59 5.56 18.85 -13.21
C LEU A 59 5.99 19.81 -12.09
N LEU A 60 6.86 19.38 -11.17
CA LEU A 60 7.23 20.12 -9.94
C LEU A 60 6.02 20.70 -9.19
N SER A 61 4.89 19.98 -9.20
CA SER A 61 3.69 20.44 -8.53
C SER A 61 3.90 20.35 -7.02
N VAL A 62 3.86 21.50 -6.33
CA VAL A 62 3.99 21.58 -4.87
C VAL A 62 2.97 20.67 -4.18
N GLY A 63 1.75 20.57 -4.73
CA GLY A 63 0.71 19.69 -4.20
C GLY A 63 1.08 18.21 -4.23
N SER A 64 1.75 17.74 -5.29
CA SER A 64 2.18 16.35 -5.42
C SER A 64 3.35 16.00 -4.48
N TRP A 65 4.26 16.95 -4.26
CA TRP A 65 5.34 16.80 -3.28
C TRP A 65 4.82 16.76 -1.85
N VAL A 66 3.89 17.65 -1.49
CA VAL A 66 3.24 17.66 -0.17
C VAL A 66 2.47 16.35 0.06
N PHE A 67 1.75 15.86 -0.95
CA PHE A 67 1.06 14.58 -0.86
C PHE A 67 2.03 13.41 -0.66
N MET A 68 3.12 13.34 -1.44
CA MET A 68 4.13 12.30 -1.30
C MET A 68 4.70 12.28 0.13
N LEU A 69 5.14 13.43 0.63
CA LEU A 69 5.67 13.54 1.99
C LEU A 69 4.65 13.11 3.04
N SER A 70 3.39 13.52 2.87
CA SER A 70 2.30 13.16 3.79
C SER A 70 2.00 11.65 3.78
N VAL A 71 2.00 11.02 2.61
CA VAL A 71 1.79 9.57 2.47
C VAL A 71 2.93 8.78 3.11
N PHE A 72 4.18 9.18 2.89
CA PHE A 72 5.32 8.53 3.52
C PHE A 72 5.31 8.73 5.05
N ALA A 73 5.09 9.95 5.52
CA ALA A 73 4.99 10.24 6.96
C ALA A 73 3.86 9.43 7.63
N GLY A 74 2.67 9.41 7.03
CA GLY A 74 1.54 8.62 7.50
C GLY A 74 1.83 7.12 7.47
N GLY A 75 2.51 6.63 6.43
CA GLY A 75 2.94 5.24 6.32
C GLY A 75 3.92 4.83 7.43
N PHE A 76 4.93 5.65 7.71
CA PHE A 76 5.87 5.39 8.81
C PHE A 76 5.20 5.46 10.18
N ALA A 77 4.27 6.39 10.39
CA ALA A 77 3.48 6.47 11.62
C ALA A 77 2.60 5.22 11.80
N ALA A 78 1.90 4.79 10.75
CA ALA A 78 1.09 3.57 10.77
C ALA A 78 1.96 2.33 10.99
N ALA A 79 3.15 2.26 10.38
CA ALA A 79 4.10 1.17 10.58
C ALA A 79 4.57 1.08 12.03
N PHE A 80 4.70 2.20 12.76
CA PHE A 80 5.07 2.16 14.18
C PHE A 80 4.02 1.45 15.05
N VAL A 81 2.74 1.55 14.70
CA VAL A 81 1.65 0.86 15.42
C VAL A 81 1.51 -0.58 14.92
N LEU A 82 1.49 -0.76 13.60
CA LEU A 82 1.23 -2.05 12.95
C LEU A 82 2.43 -3.03 13.01
N ARG A 83 3.66 -2.55 13.23
CA ARG A 83 4.84 -3.44 13.46
C ARG A 83 4.65 -4.39 14.63
N ARG A 84 3.87 -3.99 15.65
CA ARG A 84 3.62 -4.83 16.84
C ARG A 84 2.76 -6.04 16.51
N ILE A 85 2.01 -5.97 15.42
CA ILE A 85 1.13 -7.02 14.92
C ILE A 85 1.96 -8.10 14.17
N TRP A 86 3.16 -7.75 13.67
CA TRP A 86 4.04 -8.64 12.90
C TRP A 86 5.25 -9.19 13.66
N ARG A 87 5.62 -8.59 14.79
CA ARG A 87 6.48 -9.26 15.78
C ARG A 87 5.74 -10.45 16.37
#